data_AF-A0A7Y8HZJ4-F1
#
_entry.id   AF-A0A7Y8HZJ4-F1
#
_cell.length_a   1.000
_cell.length_b   1.000
_cell.length_c   1.000
_cell.angle_alpha   90.00
_cell.angle_beta   90.00
_cell.angle_gamma   90.00
#
_symmetry.space_group_name_H-M   'P 1'
#
loop_
_entity.id
_entity.type
_entity.pdbx_description
1 polymer ?
#
loop_
_entity_poly.entity_id
_entity_poly.type
_entity_poly.pdbx_seq_one_letter_code
_entity_poly.pdbx_strand_id
1 'polypeptide(L)' 'RASLWDFFLLFGKVRQTSPEAVNIENFQGIYLSPQQAKALLNVLQTNIDQYEATFGEISLEPKAAKQSTVQ' A
#
# COMPACT_ATOMS: atom_id res chain seq x y z
N ARG A 1 -6.21 18.89 -17.15
CA ARG A 1 -4.74 19.05 -17.16
C ARG A 1 -4.22 18.58 -15.82
N ALA A 2 -3.26 17.65 -15.77
CA ALA A 2 -2.60 17.32 -14.51
C ALA A 2 -1.77 18.55 -14.07
N SER A 3 -1.87 18.93 -12.82
CA SER A 3 -1.00 19.94 -12.22
C SER A 3 0.34 19.31 -11.84
N LEU A 4 1.42 20.10 -11.80
CA LEU A 4 2.76 19.63 -11.35
C LEU A 4 2.73 19.05 -9.93
N TRP A 5 1.69 19.40 -9.17
CA TRP A 5 1.52 19.03 -7.76
C TRP A 5 0.46 17.95 -7.56
N ASP A 6 -0.11 17.39 -8.63
CA ASP A 6 -1.04 16.28 -8.51
C ASP A 6 -0.27 14.99 -8.20
N PHE A 7 -0.84 14.19 -7.31
CA PHE A 7 -0.33 12.87 -6.97
C PHE A 7 -0.86 11.87 -7.98
N PHE A 8 -0.01 10.94 -8.40
CA PHE A 8 -0.41 9.83 -9.26
C PHE A 8 -0.27 8.51 -8.50
N LEU A 9 -1.40 7.85 -8.23
CA LEU A 9 -1.44 6.53 -7.66
C LEU A 9 -1.59 5.51 -8.78
N LEU A 10 -0.57 4.66 -8.97
CA LEU A 10 -0.61 3.57 -9.93
C LEU A 10 -0.86 2.25 -9.19
N PHE A 11 -1.95 1.59 -9.56
CA PHE A 11 -2.34 0.31 -9.02
C PHE A 11 -1.95 -0.80 -10.01
N GLY A 12 -1.31 -1.83 -9.47
CA GLY A 12 -0.88 -3.00 -10.22
C GLY A 12 -0.93 -4.26 -9.37
N LYS A 13 -0.97 -5.42 -10.03
CA LYS A 13 -0.82 -6.71 -9.37
C LYS A 13 0.62 -7.17 -9.53
N VAL A 14 1.24 -7.52 -8.42
CA VAL A 14 2.54 -8.18 -8.43
C VAL A 14 2.31 -9.65 -8.80
N ARG A 15 2.89 -10.09 -9.92
CA ARG A 15 2.95 -11.48 -10.34
C ARG A 15 4.39 -11.95 -10.26
N GLN A 16 4.68 -12.78 -9.25
CA GLN A 16 5.98 -13.42 -9.14
C GLN A 16 5.96 -14.70 -9.98
N THR A 17 6.55 -14.65 -11.17
CA THR A 17 6.60 -15.79 -12.10
C THR A 17 7.79 -16.71 -11.83
N SER A 18 8.79 -16.22 -11.09
CA SER A 18 9.86 -17.02 -10.50
C SER A 18 10.44 -16.27 -9.27
N PRO A 19 11.24 -16.93 -8.41
CA PRO A 19 11.89 -16.26 -7.27
C PRO A 19 12.69 -15.01 -7.67
N GLU A 20 13.24 -14.98 -8.89
CA GLU A 20 14.06 -13.88 -9.41
C GLU A 20 13.27 -12.92 -10.31
N ALA A 21 12.05 -13.29 -10.74
CA ALA A 21 11.24 -12.51 -11.67
C ALA A 21 9.96 -12.02 -11.00
N VAL A 22 9.95 -10.73 -10.67
CA VAL A 22 8.76 -10.00 -10.22
C VAL A 22 8.25 -9.16 -11.39
N ASN A 23 7.06 -9.49 -11.89
CA ASN A 23 6.39 -8.69 -12.91
C ASN A 23 5.26 -7.88 -12.27
N ILE A 24 5.20 -6.58 -12.54
CA ILE A 24 4.13 -5.70 -12.04
C ILE A 24 3.19 -5.41 -13.21
N GLU A 25 1.99 -5.99 -13.16
CA GLU A 25 0.94 -5.73 -14.13
C GLU A 25 0.09 -4.55 -13.64
N ASN A 26 0.42 -3.35 -14.13
CA ASN A 26 -0.34 -2.13 -13.83
C ASN A 26 -1.67 -2.13 -14.58
N PHE A 27 -2.78 -1.86 -13.88
CA PHE A 27 -4.12 -1.92 -14.48
C PHE A 27 -4.95 -0.63 -14.28
N GLN A 28 -4.58 0.25 -13.34
CA GLN A 28 -5.32 1.49 -13.11
C GLN A 28 -4.43 2.60 -12.54
N GLY A 29 -4.57 3.81 -13.07
CA GLY A 29 -3.94 5.02 -12.54
C GLY A 29 -4.98 6.02 -12.07
N ILE A 30 -4.76 6.64 -10.90
CA ILE A 30 -5.63 7.68 -10.34
C ILE A 30 -4.79 8.93 -10.11
N TYR A 31 -5.22 10.05 -10.67
CA TYR A 31 -4.67 11.37 -10.35
C TYR A 31 -5.47 12.00 -9.21
N LEU A 32 -4.76 12.53 -8.22
CA LEU A 32 -5.33 13.21 -7.07
C LEU A 32 -4.76 14.62 -6.96
N SER A 33 -5.62 15.62 -6.80
CA SER A 33 -5.17 16.95 -6.40
C SER A 33 -4.65 16.94 -4.95
N PRO A 34 -3.85 17.94 -4.54
CA PRO A 34 -3.40 18.06 -3.14
C PRO A 34 -4.53 18.03 -2.10
N GLN A 35 -5.69 18.63 -2.40
CA GLN A 35 -6.84 18.59 -1.47
C GLN A 35 -7.46 17.19 -1.40
N GLN A 36 -7.55 16.49 -2.52
CA GLN A 36 -8.06 15.12 -2.58
C GLN A 36 -7.14 14.15 -1.83
N ALA A 37 -5.82 14.30 -1.98
CA ALA A 37 -4.84 13.50 -1.24
C ALA A 37 -4.99 13.71 0.27
N LYS A 38 -5.16 14.96 0.73
CA LYS A 38 -5.41 15.26 2.15
C LYS A 38 -6.71 14.66 2.66
N ALA A 39 -7.79 14.73 1.88
CA ALA A 39 -9.07 14.12 2.25
C ALA A 39 -8.96 12.59 2.37
N LEU A 40 -8.27 11.95 1.42
CA LEU A 40 -8.01 10.52 1.44
C LEU A 40 -7.22 10.10 2.68
N LEU A 41 -6.16 10.85 3.03
CA LEU A 41 -5.37 10.59 4.24
C LEU A 41 -6.23 10.66 5.50
N ASN A 42 -7.09 11.67 5.63
CA ASN A 42 -7.95 11.81 6.80
C ASN A 42 -8.90 10.61 6.96
N VAL A 43 -9.52 10.16 5.86
CA VAL A 43 -10.41 8.98 5.91
C VAL A 43 -9.61 7.72 6.26
N LEU A 44 -8.41 7.55 5.69
CA LEU A 44 -7.56 6.41 5.97
C LEU A 44 -7.13 6.37 7.45
N GLN A 45 -6.75 7.52 8.03
CA GLN A 45 -6.37 7.62 9.44
C GLN A 45 -7.54 7.20 10.34
N THR A 46 -8.73 7.74 10.12
CA THR A 46 -9.93 7.37 10.89
C THR A 46 -10.20 5.86 10.84
N ASN A 47 -10.04 5.25 9.67
CA ASN A 47 -10.25 3.81 9.52
C ASN A 47 -9.19 2.97 10.26
N ILE A 48 -7.93 3.41 10.25
CA ILE A 48 -6.84 2.77 11.00
C ILE A 48 -7.10 2.87 12.50
N ASP A 49 -7.40 4.07 13.00
CA ASP A 49 -7.67 4.30 14.43
C ASP A 49 -8.84 3.43 14.91
N GLN A 50 -9.91 3.32 14.11
CA GLN A 50 -11.05 2.46 14.42
C GLN A 50 -10.68 0.98 14.42
N TYR A 51 -9.87 0.53 13.45
CA TYR A 51 -9.38 -0.84 13.39
C TYR A 51 -8.56 -1.17 14.64
N GLU A 52 -7.61 -0.32 15.00
CA GLU A 52 -6.70 -0.55 16.13
C GLU A 52 -7.44 -0.53 17.47
N ALA A 53 -8.42 0.36 17.63
CA ALA A 53 -9.30 0.35 18.80
C ALA A 53 -10.11 -0.95 18.93
N THR A 54 -10.43 -1.62 17.82
CA THR A 54 -11.27 -2.84 17.80
C THR A 54 -10.44 -4.12 17.90
N PHE A 55 -9.28 -4.17 17.23
CA PHE A 55 -8.51 -5.40 17.01
C PHE A 55 -7.09 -5.35 17.57
N GLY A 56 -6.64 -4.20 18.08
CA GLY A 56 -5.26 -3.97 18.51
C GLY A 56 -4.38 -3.41 17.40
N GLU A 57 -3.15 -3.03 17.76
CA GLU A 57 -2.20 -2.30 16.91
C GLU A 57 -1.83 -3.05 15.62
N ILE A 58 -1.75 -2.32 14.51
CA ILE A 58 -1.28 -2.84 13.23
C ILE A 58 0.24 -2.99 13.30
N SER A 59 0.71 -4.22 13.49
CA SER A 59 2.15 -4.52 13.48
C SER A 59 2.74 -4.37 12.08
N LEU A 60 3.63 -3.39 11.91
CA LEU A 60 4.35 -3.14 10.64
C LEU A 60 5.53 -4.10 10.40
N GLU A 61 5.84 -5.00 11.34
CA GLU A 61 6.91 -5.97 11.16
C GLU A 61 6.52 -7.00 10.11
N PRO A 62 7.22 -7.08 8.96
CA PRO A 62 7.15 -8.28 8.17
C PRO A 62 7.75 -9.37 9.05
N LYS A 63 6.96 -10.36 9.45
CA LYS A 63 7.52 -11.67 9.79
C LYS A 63 8.14 -12.20 8.49
N ALA A 64 9.32 -11.68 8.13
CA ALA A 64 10.27 -12.41 7.34
C ALA A 64 10.33 -13.75 8.04
N ALA A 65 9.75 -14.76 7.41
CA ALA A 65 9.81 -16.11 7.91
C ALA A 65 11.29 -16.34 8.18
N LYS A 66 11.67 -16.37 9.46
CA LYS A 66 12.89 -17.02 9.90
C LYS A 66 12.69 -18.46 9.46
N GLN A 67 13.06 -18.75 8.21
CA GLN A 67 13.26 -20.08 7.72
C GLN A 67 14.31 -20.65 8.65
N SER A 68 13.80 -21.43 9.59
CA SER A 68 14.54 -22.11 10.61
C SER A 68 15.68 -22.86 9.95
N THR A 69 16.91 -22.42 10.19
CA THR A 69 18.10 -23.27 10.10
C THR A 69 17.89 -24.45 11.04
N VAL A 70 17.46 -25.58 10.49
CA VAL A 70 17.33 -26.90 11.13
C VAL A 70 17.51 -27.87 9.95
N GLN A 71 18.57 -28.63 9.74
CA GLN A 71 19.75 -29.07 10.49
C GLN A 71 20.85 -29.38 9.47
#